data_AF-A0A9D8SPE1-F1
#
_entry.id   AF-A0A9D8SPE1-F1
#
_cell.length_a   1.000
_cell.length_b   1.000
_cell.length_c   1.000
_cell.angle_alpha   90.00
_cell.angle_beta   90.00
_cell.angle_gamma   90.00
#
_symmetry.space_group_name_H-M   'P 1'
#
loop_
_entity.id
_entity.type
_entity.pdbx_description
1 polymer ?
#
loop_
_entity_poly.entity_id
_entity_poly.type
_entity_poly.pdbx_seq_one_letter_code
_entity_poly.pdbx_strand_id
1 'polypeptide(L)'
;MHRFIEKELESFDDTLFIRLMKIFTGAALVGILYAAVFSGFQIVDEFEHLHAAWLVSTGKVPYLDFFEHHHPLLWYLSAPIVRLFYDDVIVFYVMRAISFGVGLLTIWGLYKIVLFFGDKRAGWC
;
A
#
# COMPACT_ATOMS: atom_id res chain seq x y z
N MET A 1 22.94 31.28 10.26
CA MET A 1 22.01 30.16 9.97
C MET A 1 22.65 29.14 9.03
N HIS A 2 23.13 29.53 7.85
CA HIS A 2 23.81 28.63 6.89
C HIS A 2 24.96 27.79 7.50
N ARG A 3 25.92 28.45 8.17
CA ARG A 3 27.06 27.79 8.83
C ARG A 3 26.72 26.89 10.02
N PHE A 4 25.51 27.01 10.58
CA PHE A 4 25.06 26.14 11.67
C PHE A 4 24.51 24.82 11.09
N ILE A 5 23.71 24.94 10.02
CA ILE A 5 23.14 23.79 9.31
C ILE A 5 24.22 22.93 8.66
N GLU A 6 25.23 23.53 8.03
CA GLU A 6 26.38 22.80 7.45
C GLU A 6 27.14 21.98 8.50
N LYS A 7 27.33 22.55 9.69
CA LYS A 7 28.06 21.90 10.78
C LYS A 7 27.29 20.72 11.37
N GLU A 8 25.97 20.82 11.45
CA GLU A 8 25.13 19.68 11.84
C GLU A 8 25.13 18.57 10.78
N LEU A 9 25.01 18.92 9.50
CA LEU A 9 25.09 17.96 8.38
C LEU A 9 26.43 17.22 8.32
N GLU A 10 27.54 17.89 8.60
CA GLU A 10 28.87 17.25 8.68
C GLU A 10 29.01 16.32 9.90
N SER A 11 28.26 16.56 10.97
CA SER A 11 28.27 15.73 12.18
C SER A 11 27.28 14.56 12.16
N PHE A 12 26.44 14.50 11.14
CA PHE A 12 25.38 13.50 11.01
C PHE A 12 25.97 12.15 10.58
N ASP A 13 25.80 11.12 11.42
CA ASP A 13 26.17 9.74 11.09
C ASP A 13 25.12 9.12 10.15
N ASP A 14 25.34 9.34 8.85
CA ASP A 14 24.55 8.78 7.77
C ASP A 14 24.48 7.25 7.82
N THR A 15 25.53 6.59 8.29
CA THR A 15 25.65 5.13 8.34
C THR A 15 24.78 4.54 9.44
N LEU A 16 24.81 5.10 10.66
CA LEU A 16 23.92 4.69 11.75
C LEU A 16 22.46 4.96 11.38
N PHE A 17 22.18 6.16 10.84
CA PHE A 17 20.83 6.52 10.41
C PHE A 17 20.27 5.53 9.36
N ILE A 18 21.04 5.21 8.32
CA ILE A 18 20.64 4.24 7.29
C ILE A 18 20.42 2.85 7.90
N ARG A 19 21.27 2.41 8.85
CA ARG A 19 21.09 1.11 9.52
C ARG A 19 19.78 1.07 10.32
N LEU A 20 19.47 2.13 11.07
CA LEU A 20 18.22 2.23 11.82
C LEU A 20 17.00 2.25 10.89
N MET A 21 17.05 2.98 9.78
CA MET A 21 15.96 2.99 8.79
C MET A 21 15.74 1.61 8.15
N LYS A 22 16.80 0.85 7.88
CA LYS A 22 16.68 -0.54 7.39
C LYS A 22 16.02 -1.46 8.40
N ILE A 23 16.41 -1.37 9.67
CA ILE A 23 15.80 -2.17 10.75
C ILE A 23 14.32 -1.80 10.91
N PHE A 24 14.01 -0.50 10.94
CA PHE A 24 12.64 -0.01 11.04
C PHE A 24 11.77 -0.50 9.87
N THR A 25 12.28 -0.39 8.64
CA THR A 25 11.58 -0.86 7.44
C THR A 25 11.36 -2.38 7.49
N GLY A 26 12.38 -3.15 7.89
CA GLY A 26 12.25 -4.60 8.07
C GLY A 26 11.19 -4.97 9.10
N ALA A 27 11.18 -4.29 10.26
CA ALA A 27 10.18 -4.49 11.30
C ALA A 27 8.76 -4.12 10.82
N ALA A 28 8.62 -3.01 10.09
CA ALA A 28 7.34 -2.60 9.50
C ALA A 28 6.82 -3.63 8.48
N LEU A 29 7.68 -4.18 7.63
CA LEU A 29 7.31 -5.23 6.68
C LEU A 29 6.85 -6.51 7.40
N VAL A 30 7.55 -6.93 8.45
CA VAL A 30 7.12 -8.08 9.27
C VAL A 30 5.77 -7.79 9.93
N GLY A 31 5.56 -6.57 10.45
CA GLY A 31 4.28 -6.15 11.01
C GLY A 31 3.13 -6.19 10.00
N ILE A 32 3.36 -5.71 8.77
CA ILE A 32 2.39 -5.75 7.66
C ILE A 32 2.07 -7.20 7.28
N LEU A 33 3.08 -8.05 7.14
CA LEU A 33 2.89 -9.47 6.81
C LEU A 33 2.12 -10.21 7.91
N TYR A 34 2.45 -9.94 9.18
CA TYR A 34 1.70 -10.47 10.31
C TYR A 34 0.25 -9.99 10.27
N ALA A 35 0.02 -8.70 10.05
CA ALA A 35 -1.34 -8.13 10.00
C ALA A 35 -2.17 -8.69 8.84
N ALA A 36 -1.55 -8.90 7.68
CA ALA A 36 -2.16 -9.49 6.50
C ALA A 36 -2.62 -10.95 6.70
N VAL A 37 -2.07 -11.66 7.69
CA VAL A 37 -2.47 -13.05 8.00
C VAL A 37 -3.34 -13.14 9.25
N PHE A 38 -3.02 -12.36 10.28
CA PHE A 38 -3.54 -12.58 11.64
C PHE A 38 -4.37 -11.41 12.21
N SER A 39 -4.38 -10.23 11.59
CA SER A 39 -5.17 -9.11 12.13
C SER A 39 -6.62 -9.13 11.61
N GLY A 40 -7.54 -8.92 12.55
CA GLY A 40 -8.95 -8.63 12.25
C GLY A 40 -9.27 -7.14 12.22
N PHE A 41 -8.30 -6.26 12.43
CA PHE A 41 -8.53 -4.81 12.57
C PHE A 41 -8.68 -4.10 11.21
N GLN A 42 -8.09 -4.66 10.15
CA GLN A 42 -8.16 -4.14 8.77
C GLN A 42 -9.41 -4.62 8.00
N ILE A 43 -10.32 -5.31 8.69
CA ILE A 43 -11.49 -5.94 8.10
C ILE A 43 -12.48 -4.92 7.54
N VAL A 44 -12.71 -3.78 8.19
CA VAL A 44 -13.84 -2.91 7.81
C VAL A 44 -13.74 -2.42 6.37
N ASP A 45 -12.65 -1.71 6.02
CA ASP A 45 -12.43 -1.22 4.65
C ASP A 45 -12.32 -2.38 3.64
N GLU A 46 -11.66 -3.48 4.00
CA GLU A 46 -11.54 -4.66 3.14
C GLU A 46 -12.92 -5.23 2.80
N PHE A 47 -13.82 -5.35 3.77
CA PHE A 47 -15.18 -5.82 3.59
C PHE A 47 -16.01 -4.84 2.76
N GLU A 48 -15.91 -3.52 3.03
CA GLU A 48 -16.59 -2.49 2.24
C GLU A 48 -16.17 -2.55 0.76
N HIS A 49 -14.86 -2.62 0.48
CA HIS A 49 -14.34 -2.71 -0.88
C HIS A 49 -14.72 -4.02 -1.58
N LEU A 50 -14.67 -5.16 -0.87
CA LEU A 50 -15.08 -6.45 -1.43
C LEU A 50 -16.57 -6.49 -1.71
N HIS A 51 -17.40 -5.97 -0.80
CA HIS A 51 -18.85 -5.91 -0.99
C HIS A 51 -19.23 -4.98 -2.15
N ALA A 52 -18.63 -3.79 -2.23
CA ALA A 52 -18.84 -2.87 -3.35
C ALA A 52 -18.40 -3.49 -4.69
N ALA A 53 -17.25 -4.16 -4.73
CA ALA A 53 -16.78 -4.88 -5.91
C ALA A 53 -17.71 -6.05 -6.29
N TRP A 54 -18.26 -6.76 -5.31
CA TRP A 54 -19.26 -7.81 -5.54
C TRP A 54 -20.54 -7.22 -6.14
N LEU A 55 -21.08 -6.12 -5.59
CA LEU A 55 -22.24 -5.42 -6.16
C LEU A 55 -22.00 -5.02 -7.62
N VAL A 56 -20.84 -4.40 -7.91
CA VAL A 56 -20.43 -4.08 -9.29
C VAL A 56 -20.38 -5.32 -10.17
N SER A 57 -19.85 -6.43 -9.67
CA SER A 57 -19.78 -7.69 -10.40
C SER A 57 -21.15 -8.30 -10.74
N THR A 58 -22.19 -7.92 -9.98
CA THR A 58 -23.59 -8.31 -10.23
C THR A 58 -24.33 -7.31 -11.13
N GLY A 59 -23.65 -6.29 -11.66
CA GLY A 59 -24.21 -5.29 -12.55
C GLY A 59 -24.75 -4.03 -11.87
N LYS A 60 -24.50 -3.85 -10.56
CA LYS A 60 -24.91 -2.64 -9.82
C LYS A 60 -23.98 -1.47 -10.16
N VAL A 61 -24.54 -0.28 -10.33
CA VAL A 61 -23.83 0.94 -10.65
C VAL A 61 -23.59 1.76 -9.38
N PRO A 62 -22.33 2.05 -9.01
CA PRO A 62 -21.96 2.98 -7.95
C PRO A 62 -22.72 4.30 -7.99
N TYR A 63 -23.16 4.77 -6.82
CA TYR A 63 -23.91 6.01 -6.60
C TYR A 63 -25.32 6.08 -7.20
N LEU A 64 -25.71 5.10 -8.03
CA LEU A 64 -27.06 4.95 -8.54
C LEU A 64 -27.82 3.85 -7.79
N ASP A 65 -27.22 2.66 -7.69
CA ASP A 65 -27.83 1.50 -7.06
C ASP A 65 -27.37 1.29 -5.61
N PHE A 66 -26.18 1.79 -5.25
CA PHE A 66 -25.63 1.74 -3.90
C PHE A 66 -24.67 2.91 -3.64
N PHE A 67 -24.52 3.28 -2.38
CA PHE A 67 -23.61 4.34 -1.96
C PHE A 67 -22.43 3.74 -1.18
N GLU A 68 -21.24 4.21 -1.52
CA GLU A 68 -20.03 4.02 -0.73
C GLU A 68 -19.17 5.29 -0.84
N HIS A 69 -18.47 5.66 0.22
CA HIS A 69 -17.76 6.95 0.26
C HIS A 69 -16.43 6.96 -0.49
N HIS A 70 -15.89 5.79 -0.83
CA HIS A 70 -14.66 5.63 -1.60
C HIS A 70 -14.89 5.82 -3.12
N HIS A 71 -13.83 6.10 -3.88
CA HIS A 71 -13.88 6.22 -5.33
C HIS A 71 -14.04 4.85 -6.03
N PRO A 72 -14.87 4.72 -7.09
CA PRO A 72 -15.32 3.41 -7.56
C PRO A 72 -14.32 2.64 -8.42
N LEU A 73 -13.22 3.28 -8.84
CA LEU A 73 -12.24 2.66 -9.74
C LEU A 73 -11.75 1.30 -9.24
N LEU A 74 -11.47 1.19 -7.93
CA LEU A 74 -11.00 -0.07 -7.35
C LEU A 74 -12.06 -1.16 -7.41
N TRP A 75 -13.35 -0.81 -7.25
CA TRP A 75 -14.45 -1.77 -7.31
C TRP A 75 -14.61 -2.36 -8.70
N TYR A 76 -14.51 -1.52 -9.74
CA TYR A 76 -14.55 -1.99 -11.13
C TYR A 76 -13.36 -2.89 -11.48
N LEU A 77 -12.14 -2.53 -11.05
CA LEU A 77 -10.95 -3.35 -11.28
C LEU A 77 -11.01 -4.68 -10.53
N SER A 78 -11.60 -4.68 -9.33
CA SER A 78 -11.67 -5.87 -8.46
C SER A 78 -12.86 -6.77 -8.75
N ALA A 79 -13.95 -6.24 -9.35
CA ALA A 79 -15.17 -6.96 -9.67
C ALA A 79 -14.96 -8.32 -10.35
N PRO A 80 -14.12 -8.49 -11.40
CA PRO A 80 -13.91 -9.80 -12.00
C PRO A 80 -13.28 -10.81 -11.04
N ILE A 81 -12.34 -10.38 -10.20
CA ILE A 81 -11.66 -11.25 -9.23
C ILE A 81 -12.63 -11.63 -8.12
N VAL A 82 -13.34 -10.64 -7.56
CA VAL A 82 -14.34 -10.89 -6.51
C VAL A 82 -15.43 -11.81 -7.02
N ARG A 83 -15.86 -11.70 -8.28
CA ARG A 83 -16.83 -12.61 -8.88
C ARG A 83 -16.37 -14.07 -8.94
N LEU A 84 -15.06 -14.31 -9.10
CA LEU A 84 -14.50 -15.66 -9.16
C LEU A 84 -14.43 -16.35 -7.79
N PHE A 85 -14.42 -15.58 -6.70
CA PHE A 85 -14.19 -16.08 -5.34
C PHE A 85 -15.26 -15.62 -4.33
N TYR A 86 -16.43 -15.14 -4.78
CA TYR A 86 -17.38 -14.43 -3.90
C TYR A 86 -17.96 -15.30 -2.77
N ASP A 87 -17.94 -16.62 -2.92
CA ASP A 87 -18.44 -17.62 -1.97
C ASP A 87 -17.31 -18.27 -1.16
N ASP A 88 -16.08 -17.75 -1.28
CA ASP A 88 -14.90 -18.29 -0.61
C ASP A 88 -14.13 -17.18 0.12
N VAL A 89 -13.79 -17.43 1.39
CA VAL A 89 -12.99 -16.52 2.23
C VAL A 89 -11.58 -16.30 1.66
N ILE A 90 -11.12 -17.14 0.73
CA ILE A 90 -9.86 -16.95 0.01
C ILE A 90 -9.80 -15.59 -0.69
N VAL A 91 -10.94 -14.99 -1.07
CA VAL A 91 -11.01 -13.68 -1.73
C VAL A 91 -10.30 -12.59 -0.93
N PHE A 92 -10.35 -12.65 0.40
CA PHE A 92 -9.64 -11.73 1.29
C PHE A 92 -8.13 -11.82 1.08
N TYR A 93 -7.58 -13.03 1.11
CA TYR A 93 -6.14 -13.25 0.96
C TYR A 93 -5.66 -12.93 -0.45
N VAL A 94 -6.47 -13.23 -1.47
CA VAL A 94 -6.18 -12.85 -2.87
C VAL A 94 -6.10 -11.33 -3.00
N MET A 95 -7.10 -10.60 -2.50
CA MET A 95 -7.10 -9.14 -2.58
C MET A 95 -6.01 -8.50 -1.73
N ARG A 96 -5.66 -9.07 -0.56
CA ARG A 96 -4.51 -8.64 0.24
C ARG A 96 -3.20 -8.81 -0.51
N ALA A 97 -2.99 -9.95 -1.17
CA ALA A 97 -1.79 -10.19 -1.98
C ALA A 97 -1.68 -9.19 -3.14
N ILE A 98 -2.80 -8.88 -3.80
CA ILE A 98 -2.85 -7.87 -4.87
C ILE A 98 -2.51 -6.48 -4.31
N SER A 99 -3.16 -6.05 -3.23
CA SER A 99 -2.90 -4.75 -2.58
C SER A 99 -1.44 -4.61 -2.16
N PHE A 100 -0.85 -5.67 -1.59
CA PHE A 100 0.56 -5.71 -1.24
C PHE A 100 1.45 -5.57 -2.49
N GLY A 101 1.15 -6.30 -3.57
CA GLY A 101 1.86 -6.19 -4.84
C GLY A 101 1.79 -4.79 -5.46
N VAL A 102 0.60 -4.17 -5.45
CA VAL A 102 0.42 -2.77 -5.91
C VAL A 102 1.22 -1.80 -5.04
N GLY A 103 1.27 -2.02 -3.72
CA GLY A 103 2.13 -1.25 -2.81
C GLY A 103 3.60 -1.34 -3.19
N LEU A 104 4.12 -2.55 -3.47
CA LEU A 104 5.50 -2.74 -3.92
C LEU A 104 5.78 -2.05 -5.26
N LEU A 105 4.85 -2.15 -6.22
CA LEU A 105 4.96 -1.46 -7.50
C LEU A 105 4.93 0.05 -7.34
N THR A 106 4.16 0.57 -6.40
CA THR A 106 4.10 2.01 -6.09
C THR A 106 5.43 2.49 -5.53
N ILE A 107 5.99 1.77 -4.54
CA ILE A 107 7.32 2.07 -3.97
C ILE A 107 8.39 2.01 -5.06
N TRP A 108 8.35 0.98 -5.91
CA TRP A 108 9.27 0.85 -7.03
C TRP A 108 9.14 2.00 -8.04
N GLY A 109 7.91 2.40 -8.39
CA GLY A 109 7.64 3.53 -9.27
C GLY A 109 8.17 4.85 -8.69
N LEU A 110 7.95 5.08 -7.38
CA LEU A 110 8.51 6.23 -6.68
C LEU A 110 10.04 6.23 -6.71
N TYR A 111 10.68 5.08 -6.44
CA TYR A 111 12.13 4.93 -6.56
C TYR A 111 12.63 5.30 -7.97
N LYS A 112 11.93 4.84 -9.02
CA LYS A 112 12.26 5.17 -10.41
C LYS A 112 12.10 6.66 -10.72
N ILE A 113 11.08 7.31 -10.18
CA ILE A 113 10.86 8.75 -10.32
C ILE A 113 11.99 9.52 -9.64
N VAL A 114 12.37 9.15 -8.41
CA VAL A 114 13.48 9.80 -7.69
C VAL A 114 14.79 9.66 -8.47
N LEU A 115 15.09 8.47 -9.01
CA LEU A 115 16.26 8.28 -9.87
C LEU A 115 16.21 9.04 -11.20
N PHE A 116 15.01 9.36 -11.70
CA PHE A 116 14.84 10.14 -12.92
C PHE A 116 15.16 11.63 -12.68
N PHE A 117 14.81 12.15 -11.49
CA PHE A 117 15.00 13.56 -11.14
C PHE A 117 16.24 13.85 -10.27
N GLY A 118 16.88 12.85 -9.67
CA GLY A 118 17.97 13.02 -8.71
C GLY A 118 19.08 11.96 -8.81
N ASP A 119 20.11 12.10 -7.96
CA ASP A 119 21.22 11.16 -7.88
C ASP A 119 20.82 9.90 -7.08
N LYS A 120 21.52 8.77 -7.29
CA LYS A 120 21.23 7.47 -6.67
C LYS A 120 21.13 7.52 -5.14
N ARG A 121 21.80 8.47 -4.48
CA ARG A 121 21.72 8.69 -3.03
C ARG A 121 20.34 9.16 -2.58
N ALA A 122 19.63 9.94 -3.40
CA ALA A 122 18.29 10.44 -3.07
C ALA A 122 17.22 9.34 -3.04
N GLY A 123 17.42 8.23 -3.76
CA GLY A 123 16.48 7.10 -3.74
C GLY A 123 16.56 6.21 -2.49
N TRP A 124 17.52 6.47 -1.61
CA TRP A 124 17.76 5.70 -0.37
C TRP A 124 17.69 6.55 0.91
N CYS A 125 17.52 7.86 0.77
CA CYS A 125 17.19 8.77 1.88
C CYS A 125 15.68 8.74 2.11
#